data_AF-A0A226BZZ1-F1
#
_entry.id   AF-A0A226BZZ1-F1
#
_cell.length_a   1.000
_cell.length_b   1.000
_cell.length_c   1.000
_cell.angle_alpha   90.00
_cell.angle_beta   90.00
_cell.angle_gamma   90.00
#
_symmetry.space_group_name_H-M   'P 1'
#
loop_
_entity.id
_entity.type
_entity.pdbx_description
1 polymer ?
#
loop_
_entity_poly.entity_id
_entity_poly.type
_entity_poly.pdbx_seq_one_letter_code
_entity_poly.pdbx_strand_id
1 'polypeptide(L)'
;MDSEYGDPDSNPKDFKNLYQYSPLHNIRKNQSYPNTLVMTADTEDRVVPAHAKKFVKSLEEKANNPKDIYLWVEKKAGHGVGKPTSKLIDESADKLTFLFRNC
;
A
#
# COMPACT_ATOMS: atom_id res chain seq x y z
N MET A 1 16.21 9.80 -17.44
CA MET A 1 16.78 9.12 -16.26
C MET A 1 16.24 7.71 -16.34
N ASP A 2 17.01 6.79 -16.93
CA ASP A 2 16.60 5.38 -16.92
C ASP A 2 16.85 4.85 -15.50
N SER A 3 15.71 4.54 -14.89
CA SER A 3 15.41 4.60 -13.47
C SER A 3 15.74 3.27 -12.79
N GLU A 4 15.92 3.31 -11.48
CA GLU A 4 16.18 2.15 -10.62
C GLU A 4 15.22 0.94 -10.86
N TYR A 5 14.05 1.17 -11.45
CA TYR A 5 13.04 0.14 -11.75
C TYR A 5 12.86 -0.18 -13.25
N GLY A 6 13.32 0.68 -14.17
CA GLY A 6 13.03 0.60 -15.61
C GLY A 6 11.75 1.31 -16.03
N ASP A 7 11.37 1.17 -17.31
CA ASP A 7 10.20 1.83 -17.90
C ASP A 7 9.29 0.82 -18.65
N PRO A 8 8.09 0.51 -18.11
CA PRO A 8 7.17 -0.44 -18.74
C PRO A 8 6.52 0.08 -20.02
N ASP A 9 6.50 1.40 -20.26
CA ASP A 9 5.83 2.00 -21.41
C ASP A 9 6.72 1.96 -22.67
N SER A 10 8.03 2.13 -22.49
CA SER A 10 9.00 2.18 -23.59
C SER A 10 9.76 0.87 -23.80
N ASN A 11 9.92 0.01 -22.78
CA ASN A 11 10.72 -1.20 -22.87
C ASN A 11 9.92 -2.48 -22.52
N PRO A 12 9.63 -3.35 -23.50
CA PRO A 12 8.90 -4.61 -23.27
C PRO A 12 9.58 -5.58 -22.29
N LYS A 13 10.92 -5.54 -22.19
CA LYS A 13 11.66 -6.37 -21.22
C LYS A 13 11.41 -5.86 -19.79
N ASP A 14 11.40 -4.54 -19.61
CA ASP A 14 11.12 -3.93 -18.30
C ASP A 14 9.68 -4.18 -17.89
N PHE A 15 8.71 -4.03 -18.82
CA PHE A 15 7.32 -4.42 -18.57
C PHE A 15 7.22 -5.86 -18.03
N LYS A 16 7.86 -6.83 -18.72
CA LYS A 16 7.83 -8.23 -18.30
C LYS A 16 8.43 -8.43 -16.91
N ASN A 17 9.54 -7.77 -16.60
CA ASN A 17 10.18 -7.87 -15.30
C ASN A 17 9.32 -7.24 -14.20
N LEU A 18 8.84 -6.01 -14.41
CA LEU A 18 7.98 -5.27 -13.48
C LEU A 18 6.68 -6.03 -13.17
N TYR A 19 6.04 -6.56 -14.20
CA TYR A 19 4.77 -7.27 -14.06
C TYR A 19 4.90 -8.55 -13.22
N GLN A 20 6.05 -9.23 -13.28
CA GLN A 20 6.28 -10.46 -12.51
C GLN A 20 6.25 -10.24 -10.99
N TYR A 21 6.70 -9.07 -10.50
CA TYR A 21 6.78 -8.82 -9.06
C TYR A 21 5.82 -7.74 -8.56
N SER A 22 5.16 -7.00 -9.46
CA SER A 22 4.25 -5.91 -9.09
C SER A 22 3.16 -6.40 -8.10
N PRO A 23 3.10 -5.85 -6.87
CA PRO A 23 2.19 -6.37 -5.85
C PRO A 23 0.72 -6.35 -6.27
N LEU A 24 0.28 -5.27 -6.92
CA LEU A 24 -1.10 -5.12 -7.39
C LEU A 24 -1.51 -6.23 -8.37
N HIS A 25 -0.62 -6.60 -9.28
CA HIS A 25 -0.88 -7.58 -10.34
C HIS A 25 -0.73 -9.02 -9.83
N ASN A 26 -0.04 -9.24 -8.72
CA ASN A 26 0.23 -10.57 -8.16
C ASN A 26 -0.72 -10.97 -7.02
N ILE A 27 -1.78 -10.19 -6.76
CA ILE A 27 -2.87 -10.63 -5.88
C ILE A 27 -3.69 -11.73 -6.57
N ARG A 28 -3.69 -12.92 -5.97
CA ARG A 28 -4.34 -14.16 -6.41
C ARG A 28 -5.70 -14.32 -5.76
N LYS A 29 -6.66 -14.85 -6.51
CA LYS A 29 -8.02 -15.16 -6.02
C LYS A 29 -7.98 -16.33 -5.03
N ASN A 30 -8.82 -16.26 -4.02
CA ASN A 30 -9.01 -17.28 -2.98
C ASN A 30 -7.72 -17.66 -2.23
N GLN A 31 -6.74 -16.75 -2.20
CA GLN A 31 -5.54 -16.92 -1.41
C GLN A 31 -5.75 -16.34 -0.02
N SER A 32 -5.32 -17.06 1.02
CA SER A 32 -5.25 -16.51 2.37
C SER A 32 -4.09 -15.54 2.45
N TYR A 33 -4.39 -14.27 2.71
CA TYR A 33 -3.42 -13.21 2.96
C TYR A 33 -3.33 -12.91 4.46
N PRO A 34 -2.19 -12.41 4.95
CA PRO A 34 -2.09 -11.95 6.33
C PRO A 34 -2.98 -10.73 6.57
N ASN A 35 -3.34 -10.50 7.84
CA ASN A 35 -3.94 -9.25 8.28
C ASN A 35 -3.05 -8.09 7.80
N THR A 36 -3.64 -7.13 7.09
CA THR A 36 -2.87 -6.10 6.35
C THR A 36 -3.39 -4.70 6.65
N LEU A 37 -2.54 -3.83 7.19
CA LEU A 37 -2.78 -2.39 7.33
C LEU A 37 -1.95 -1.63 6.29
N VAL A 38 -2.59 -1.02 5.30
CA VAL A 38 -1.94 -0.16 4.31
C VAL A 38 -2.15 1.30 4.69
N MET A 39 -1.06 2.06 4.82
CA MET A 39 -1.10 3.45 5.25
C MET A 39 -0.66 4.37 4.11
N THR A 40 -1.41 5.43 3.88
CA THR A 40 -1.12 6.47 2.87
C THR A 40 -1.58 7.84 3.37
N ALA A 41 -1.38 8.91 2.59
CA ALA A 41 -1.80 10.26 2.94
C ALA A 41 -2.53 10.92 1.77
N ASP A 42 -3.59 11.68 2.04
CA ASP A 42 -4.52 12.18 1.01
C ASP A 42 -3.90 13.20 0.03
N THR A 43 -2.89 13.96 0.47
CA THR A 43 -2.19 14.98 -0.33
C THR A 43 -0.80 14.54 -0.80
N GLU A 44 -0.53 13.23 -0.82
CA GLU A 44 0.74 12.69 -1.27
C GLU A 44 0.92 12.78 -2.80
N ASP A 45 1.93 13.53 -3.25
CA ASP A 45 2.20 13.77 -4.67
C ASP A 45 3.43 13.04 -5.22
N ARG A 46 4.31 12.50 -4.36
CA ARG A 46 5.49 11.72 -4.79
C ARG A 46 5.12 10.26 -5.08
N VAL A 47 4.36 9.63 -4.17
CA VAL A 47 3.84 8.26 -4.34
C VAL A 47 2.33 8.27 -4.16
N VAL A 48 1.62 8.51 -5.25
CA VAL A 48 0.19 8.84 -5.22
C VAL A 48 -0.66 7.78 -4.48
N PRO A 49 -1.70 8.19 -3.72
CA PRO A 49 -2.54 7.28 -2.92
C PRO A 49 -3.28 6.22 -3.74
N ALA A 50 -3.39 6.41 -5.06
CA ALA A 50 -4.00 5.46 -5.97
C ALA A 50 -3.35 4.07 -5.91
N HIS A 51 -2.04 3.97 -5.61
CA HIS A 51 -1.38 2.68 -5.43
C HIS A 51 -1.98 1.90 -4.24
N ALA A 52 -2.05 2.54 -3.07
CA ALA A 52 -2.62 1.96 -1.86
C ALA A 52 -4.10 1.60 -2.04
N LYS A 53 -4.89 2.52 -2.62
CA LYS A 53 -6.34 2.32 -2.86
C LYS A 53 -6.61 1.12 -3.76
N LYS A 54 -5.91 1.03 -4.91
CA LYS A 54 -6.07 -0.12 -5.84
C LYS A 54 -5.63 -1.43 -5.19
N PHE A 55 -4.54 -1.40 -4.43
CA PHE A 55 -4.00 -2.59 -3.78
C PHE A 55 -4.94 -3.15 -2.71
N VAL A 56 -5.41 -2.31 -1.78
CA VAL A 56 -6.35 -2.72 -0.72
C VAL A 56 -7.66 -3.24 -1.34
N LYS A 57 -8.24 -2.51 -2.30
CA LYS A 57 -9.48 -2.95 -2.93
C LYS A 57 -9.33 -4.29 -3.64
N SER A 58 -8.22 -4.49 -4.34
CA SER A 58 -7.92 -5.76 -5.02
C SER A 58 -7.70 -6.91 -4.03
N LEU A 59 -7.09 -6.63 -2.87
CA LEU A 59 -6.91 -7.60 -1.79
C LEU A 59 -8.25 -8.01 -1.18
N GLU A 60 -9.10 -7.05 -0.81
CA GLU A 60 -10.45 -7.30 -0.28
C GLU A 60 -11.29 -8.15 -1.24
N GLU A 61 -11.23 -7.89 -2.55
CA GLU A 61 -12.02 -8.61 -3.55
C GLU A 61 -11.54 -10.03 -3.82
N LYS A 62 -10.22 -10.27 -3.72
CA LYS A 62 -9.60 -11.52 -4.16
C LYS A 62 -9.20 -12.44 -3.02
N ALA A 63 -8.98 -11.93 -1.81
CA ALA A 63 -8.53 -12.74 -0.69
C ALA A 63 -9.60 -13.76 -0.28
N ASN A 64 -9.14 -14.92 0.19
CA ASN A 64 -10.01 -15.87 0.86
C ASN A 64 -10.32 -15.36 2.26
N ASN A 65 -11.60 -15.10 2.57
CA ASN A 65 -12.04 -14.60 3.87
C ASN A 65 -11.26 -13.34 4.30
N PRO A 66 -11.42 -12.20 3.59
CA PRO A 66 -10.69 -10.95 3.84
C PRO A 66 -11.07 -10.37 5.20
N LYS A 67 -10.38 -10.81 6.25
CA LYS A 67 -10.48 -10.21 7.59
C LYS A 67 -9.29 -9.30 7.79
N ASP A 68 -9.55 -8.17 8.44
CA ASP A 68 -8.51 -7.25 8.91
C ASP A 68 -7.57 -6.73 7.81
N ILE A 69 -8.15 -6.41 6.66
CA ILE A 69 -7.51 -5.66 5.57
C ILE A 69 -8.01 -4.22 5.66
N TYR A 70 -7.12 -3.28 5.93
CA TYR A 70 -7.48 -1.87 6.15
C TYR A 70 -6.66 -0.92 5.29
N LEU A 71 -7.32 0.14 4.83
CA LEU A 71 -6.69 1.33 4.28
C LEU A 71 -6.81 2.46 5.30
N TRP A 72 -5.68 2.90 5.84
CA TRP A 72 -5.60 4.08 6.69
C TRP A 72 -5.06 5.26 5.86
N VAL A 73 -5.83 6.35 5.83
CA VAL A 73 -5.49 7.55 5.05
C VAL A 73 -5.34 8.71 6.00
N GLU A 74 -4.11 9.18 6.16
CA GLU A 74 -3.83 10.41 6.89
C GLU A 74 -4.42 11.61 6.11
N LYS A 75 -5.19 12.45 6.79
CA LYS A 75 -5.78 13.65 6.19
C LYS A 75 -4.86 14.85 6.39
N LYS A 76 -4.68 15.70 5.38
CA LYS A 76 -3.77 16.88 5.48
C LYS A 76 -2.34 16.47 5.85
N ALA A 77 -1.80 15.47 5.14
CA ALA A 77 -0.39 15.12 5.23
C ALA A 77 0.15 14.69 3.87
N GLY A 78 1.44 14.94 3.63
CA GLY A 78 2.20 14.41 2.49
C GLY A 78 3.12 13.25 2.92
N HIS A 79 4.32 13.20 2.35
CA HIS A 79 5.24 12.04 2.38
C HIS A 79 5.92 11.78 3.74
N GLY A 80 5.40 12.37 4.81
CA GLY A 80 5.93 12.25 6.17
C GLY A 80 6.76 13.44 6.64
N VAL A 81 7.30 14.28 5.75
CA VAL A 81 8.09 15.46 6.14
C VAL A 81 7.17 16.51 6.78
N GLY A 82 7.55 16.99 7.96
CA GLY A 82 6.79 18.03 8.67
C GLY A 82 5.51 17.55 9.35
N LYS A 83 5.30 16.24 9.52
CA LYS A 83 4.17 15.72 10.30
C LYS A 83 4.25 16.22 11.77
N PRO A 84 3.17 16.80 12.32
CA PRO A 84 3.10 17.13 13.74
C PRO A 84 3.33 15.90 14.61
N THR A 85 3.99 16.07 15.76
CA THR A 85 4.26 14.99 16.71
C THR A 85 3.00 14.24 17.14
N SER A 86 1.87 14.93 17.29
CA SER A 86 0.59 14.28 17.62
C SER A 86 0.17 13.25 16.58
N LYS A 87 0.32 13.55 15.28
CA LYS A 87 0.02 12.61 14.21
C LYS A 87 0.96 11.41 14.19
N LEU A 88 2.23 11.63 14.53
CA LEU A 88 3.19 10.52 14.66
C LEU A 88 2.80 9.59 15.81
N ILE A 89 2.32 10.14 16.93
CA ILE A 89 1.83 9.37 18.08
C ILE A 89 0.59 8.56 17.67
N ASP A 90 -0.39 9.19 17.01
CA ASP A 90 -1.60 8.51 16.55
C ASP A 90 -1.27 7.37 15.56
N GLU A 91 -0.40 7.64 14.58
CA GLU A 91 0.07 6.66 13.60
C GLU A 91 0.76 5.46 14.28
N SER A 92 1.62 5.72 15.27
CA SER A 92 2.28 4.67 16.05
C SER A 92 1.30 3.87 16.91
N ALA A 93 0.33 4.52 17.55
CA ALA A 93 -0.69 3.87 18.36
C ALA A 93 -1.56 2.93 17.52
N ASP A 94 -2.00 3.38 16.34
CA ASP A 94 -2.81 2.58 15.42
C ASP A 94 -2.03 1.37 14.89
N LYS A 95 -0.76 1.55 14.50
CA LYS A 95 0.11 0.44 14.06
C LYS A 95 0.27 -0.63 15.15
N LEU A 96 0.61 -0.21 16.37
CA LEU A 96 0.81 -1.13 17.49
C LEU A 96 -0.50 -1.83 17.88
N THR A 97 -1.62 -1.11 17.87
CA THR A 97 -2.95 -1.68 18.15
C THR A 97 -3.32 -2.71 17.09
N PHE A 98 -3.10 -2.40 15.81
CA PHE A 98 -3.34 -3.33 14.73
C PHE A 98 -2.52 -4.61 14.91
N LEU A 99 -1.20 -4.48 15.14
CA LEU A 99 -0.33 -5.63 15.38
C LEU A 99 -0.80 -6.45 16.59
N PHE A 100 -1.05 -5.81 17.73
CA PHE A 100 -1.45 -6.50 18.96
C PHE A 100 -2.77 -7.26 18.83
N ARG A 101 -3.74 -6.74 18.07
CA ARG A 101 -5.06 -7.37 17.90
C ARG A 101 -5.10 -8.47 16.84
N ASN A 102 -4.09 -8.54 15.98
CA ASN A 102 -4.08 -9.36 14.77
C ASN A 102 -2.89 -10.35 14.72
N CYS A 103 -2.06 -10.40 15.76
CA CYS A 103 -1.01 -11.39 16.00
C CYS A 103 -1.52 -12.60 16.79
#